data_AF-A0A1H2DQZ7-F1
#
_entry.id   AF-A0A1H2DQZ7-F1
#
_cell.length_a   1.000
_cell.length_b   1.000
_cell.length_c   1.000
_cell.angle_alpha   90.00
_cell.angle_beta   90.00
_cell.angle_gamma   90.00
#
_symmetry.space_group_name_H-M   'P 1'
#
loop_
_entity.id
_entity.type
_entity.pdbx_description
1 polymer ?
#
loop_
_entity_poly.entity_id
_entity_poly.type
_entity_poly.pdbx_seq_one_letter_code
_entity_poly.pdbx_strand_id
1 'polypeptide(L)'
;MRIEWNQKAFKDVRYGRTSDIISELEGHAERIADDASAMGEAVRGGFTGRHGTSQGRWRASVVTADYKAQRDNARNNTILRALDN
;
A
#
# COMPACT_ATOMS: atom_id res chain seq x y z
N MET A 1 -28.68 25.91 1.05
CA MET A 1 -28.51 24.44 1.09
C MET A 1 -27.48 24.11 2.16
N ARG A 2 -27.80 23.24 3.12
CA ARG A 2 -26.88 22.85 4.21
C ARG A 2 -26.36 21.45 3.91
N ILE A 3 -25.06 21.30 3.75
CA ILE A 3 -24.42 20.00 3.56
C ILE A 3 -24.29 19.34 4.93
N GLU A 4 -24.83 18.13 5.07
CA GLU A 4 -24.66 17.31 6.27
C GLU A 4 -23.66 16.18 5.99
N TRP A 5 -22.65 16.08 6.84
CA TRP A 5 -21.56 15.12 6.68
C TRP A 5 -21.83 13.85 7.48
N ASN A 6 -21.72 12.69 6.83
CA ASN A 6 -21.79 11.39 7.51
C ASN A 6 -20.47 11.07 8.23
N GLN A 7 -20.34 11.55 9.47
CA GLN A 7 -19.15 11.37 10.30
C GLN A 7 -18.82 9.90 10.58
N LYS A 8 -19.84 9.02 10.61
CA LYS A 8 -19.63 7.58 10.79
C LYS A 8 -18.92 6.99 9.57
N ALA A 9 -19.42 7.28 8.36
CA ALA A 9 -18.81 6.81 7.13
C ALA A 9 -17.35 7.27 7.00
N PHE A 10 -17.04 8.52 7.36
CA PHE A 10 -15.65 9.00 7.37
C PHE A 10 -14.74 8.23 8.33
N LYS A 11 -15.24 7.85 9.51
CA LYS A 11 -14.47 7.04 10.46
C LYS A 11 -14.26 5.63 9.91
N ASP A 12 -15.28 5.05 9.29
CA ASP A 12 -15.19 3.70 8.73
C ASP A 12 -14.13 3.63 7.62
N VAL A 13 -14.09 4.63 6.72
CA VAL A 13 -13.03 4.81 5.72
C VAL A 13 -11.66 5.00 6.40
N ARG A 14 -11.54 5.97 7.32
CA ARG A 14 -10.27 6.37 7.93
C ARG A 14 -9.60 5.24 8.69
N TYR A 15 -10.38 4.44 9.39
CA TYR A 15 -9.88 3.36 10.25
C TYR A 15 -9.88 2.00 9.56
N GLY A 16 -10.12 1.95 8.24
CA GLY A 16 -10.13 0.69 7.49
C GLY A 16 -11.14 -0.30 8.05
N ARG A 17 -12.32 0.15 8.45
CA ARG A 17 -13.39 -0.73 8.96
C ARG A 17 -14.25 -1.31 7.83
N THR A 18 -13.99 -0.86 6.60
CA THR A 18 -14.60 -1.36 5.38
C THR A 18 -13.62 -2.30 4.71
N SER A 19 -14.00 -3.57 4.54
CA SER A 19 -13.20 -4.59 3.85
C SER A 19 -12.77 -4.13 2.47
N ASP A 20 -13.66 -3.46 1.75
CA ASP A 20 -13.45 -3.11 0.34
C ASP A 20 -12.29 -2.12 0.17
N ILE A 21 -12.17 -1.17 1.11
CA ILE A 21 -11.08 -0.17 1.11
C ILE A 21 -9.75 -0.83 1.49
N ILE A 22 -9.78 -1.80 2.40
CA ILE A 22 -8.59 -2.59 2.73
C ILE A 22 -8.15 -3.36 1.48
N SER A 23 -9.05 -4.11 0.84
CA SER A 23 -8.73 -4.91 -0.34
C SER A 23 -8.26 -4.05 -1.52
N GLU A 24 -8.80 -2.85 -1.70
CA GLU A 24 -8.32 -1.91 -2.72
C GLU A 24 -6.88 -1.43 -2.43
N LEU A 25 -6.58 -1.05 -1.18
CA LEU A 25 -5.24 -0.64 -0.76
C LEU A 25 -4.23 -1.79 -0.90
N GLU A 26 -4.64 -3.00 -0.56
CA GLU A 26 -3.81 -4.20 -0.68
C GLU A 26 -3.54 -4.52 -2.16
N GLY A 27 -4.58 -4.56 -2.99
CA GLY A 27 -4.45 -4.81 -4.42
C GLY A 27 -3.62 -3.75 -5.16
N HIS A 28 -3.63 -2.49 -4.71
CA HIS A 28 -2.74 -1.47 -5.24
C HIS A 28 -1.27 -1.75 -4.91
N ALA A 29 -0.97 -2.14 -3.67
CA ALA A 29 0.40 -2.47 -3.28
C ALA A 29 0.90 -3.74 -3.98
N GLU A 30 0.05 -4.75 -4.17
CA GLU A 30 0.38 -5.94 -4.94
C GLU A 30 0.69 -5.60 -6.40
N ARG A 31 -0.16 -4.79 -7.06
CA ARG A 31 0.08 -4.35 -8.44
C ARG A 31 1.42 -3.63 -8.60
N ILE A 32 1.72 -2.68 -7.71
CA ILE A 32 2.99 -1.95 -7.73
C ILE A 32 4.17 -2.91 -7.51
N ALA A 33 4.03 -3.90 -6.62
CA ALA A 33 5.08 -4.88 -6.38
C ALA A 33 5.31 -5.80 -7.59
N ASP A 34 4.24 -6.21 -8.27
CA ASP A 34 4.30 -7.01 -9.49
C ASP A 34 4.97 -6.23 -10.63
N ASP A 35 4.56 -4.98 -10.85
CA ASP A 35 5.13 -4.11 -11.88
C ASP A 35 6.61 -3.81 -11.61
N ALA A 36 6.98 -3.54 -10.36
CA ALA A 36 8.37 -3.34 -9.97
C ALA A 36 9.22 -4.61 -10.15
N SER A 37 8.65 -5.79 -9.88
CA SER A 37 9.31 -7.08 -10.07
C SER A 37 9.41 -7.48 -11.55
N ALA A 38 8.53 -6.98 -12.41
CA ALA A 38 8.65 -7.18 -13.85
C ALA A 38 9.81 -6.37 -14.47
N MET A 39 10.25 -5.29 -13.80
CA MET A 39 11.34 -4.42 -14.26
C MET A 39 12.73 -4.83 -13.73
N GLY A 40 12.81 -5.71 -12.74
CA GLY A 40 14.06 -6.00 -12.04
C GLY A 40 13.97 -7.14 -11.04
N GLU A 41 14.84 -7.10 -10.04
CA GLU A 41 14.87 -8.12 -8.99
C GLU A 41 13.64 -8.04 -8.08
N ALA A 42 13.25 -9.17 -7.48
CA ALA A 42 11.95 -9.33 -6.84
C ALA A 42 11.62 -8.29 -5.74
N VAL A 43 10.47 -7.66 -5.86
CA VAL A 43 9.86 -6.75 -4.87
C VAL A 43 8.68 -7.48 -4.23
N ARG A 44 8.34 -7.12 -2.99
CA ARG A 44 7.18 -7.66 -2.27
C ARG A 44 6.26 -6.54 -1.81
N GLY A 45 4.98 -6.72 -2.05
CA GLY A 45 3.94 -6.01 -1.30
C GLY A 45 3.93 -6.53 0.14
N GLY A 46 3.79 -5.63 1.10
CA GLY A 46 3.75 -5.95 2.52
C GLY A 46 2.69 -5.13 3.24
N PHE A 47 1.98 -5.77 4.17
CA PHE A 47 0.88 -5.13 4.89
C PHE A 47 1.29 -4.81 6.32
N THR A 48 1.15 -3.54 6.71
CA THR A 48 1.37 -3.14 8.10
C THR A 48 0.03 -2.76 8.73
N GLY A 49 -0.73 -3.76 9.14
CA GLY A 49 -1.84 -3.59 10.08
C GLY A 49 -1.27 -3.56 11.50
N ARG A 50 -0.84 -2.40 12.01
CA ARG A 50 -0.40 -2.31 13.41
C ARG A 50 -1.61 -2.56 14.32
N HIS A 51 -1.83 -3.81 14.73
CA HIS A 51 -2.67 -4.18 15.86
C HIS A 51 -1.91 -3.84 17.16
N GLY A 52 -1.95 -2.58 17.56
CA GLY A 52 -1.43 -2.13 18.85
C GLY A 52 -2.39 -1.12 19.47
N THR A 53 -3.20 -1.58 20.41
CA THR A 53 -4.10 -0.89 21.39
C THR A 53 -4.97 0.29 20.93
N SER A 54 -4.84 0.73 19.69
CA SER A 54 -5.64 1.73 19.01
C SER A 54 -5.65 1.29 17.54
N GLN A 55 -6.82 1.03 16.97
CA GLN A 55 -6.91 0.72 15.53
C GLN A 55 -6.41 1.94 14.74
N GLY A 56 -5.15 1.89 14.32
CA GLY A 56 -4.54 2.88 13.45
C GLY A 56 -5.15 2.83 12.04
N ARG A 57 -4.79 3.78 11.18
CA ARG A 57 -5.19 3.74 9.77
C ARG A 57 -4.54 2.55 9.07
N TRP A 58 -5.29 1.85 8.23
CA TRP A 58 -4.74 0.80 7.37
C TRP A 58 -3.69 1.39 6.42
N ARG A 59 -2.58 0.67 6.24
CA ARG A 59 -1.48 1.06 5.34
C ARG A 59 -0.88 -0.18 4.67
N ALA A 60 -0.77 -0.12 3.36
CA ALA A 60 0.02 -1.05 2.57
C ALA A 60 1.38 -0.40 2.25
N SER A 61 2.44 -1.21 2.21
CA SER A 61 3.81 -0.78 1.91
C SER A 61 4.39 -1.69 0.85
N VAL A 62 5.20 -1.16 -0.06
CA VAL A 62 5.95 -1.95 -1.03
C VAL A 62 7.42 -1.89 -0.67
N VAL A 63 8.05 -3.04 -0.51
CA VAL A 63 9.46 -3.15 -0.10
C VAL A 63 10.18 -4.21 -0.92
N THR A 64 11.47 -4.00 -1.13
CA THR A 64 12.34 -4.97 -1.82
C THR A 64 12.49 -6.27 -1.01
N ALA A 65 12.49 -7.42 -1.68
CA ALA A 65 12.48 -8.73 -1.03
C ALA A 65 13.79 -9.07 -0.30
N ASP A 66 14.93 -8.68 -0.87
CA ASP A 66 16.26 -9.02 -0.39
C ASP A 66 17.31 -7.95 -0.76
N TYR A 67 18.57 -8.21 -0.42
CA TYR A 67 19.68 -7.29 -0.70
C TYR A 67 19.93 -7.06 -2.21
N LYS A 68 19.69 -8.05 -3.07
CA LYS A 68 19.85 -7.87 -4.52
C LYS A 68 18.78 -6.94 -5.04
N ALA A 69 17.53 -7.16 -4.65
CA ALA A 69 16.41 -6.28 -4.96
C ALA A 69 16.60 -4.86 -4.42
N GLN A 70 17.16 -4.71 -3.21
CA GLN A 70 17.54 -3.39 -2.67
C GLN A 70 18.56 -2.67 -3.56
N ARG A 71 19.63 -3.38 -3.93
CA ARG A 71 20.69 -2.81 -4.76
C ARG A 71 20.20 -2.48 -6.16
N ASP A 72 19.36 -3.32 -6.74
CA ASP A 72 18.76 -3.11 -8.06
C ASP A 72 17.79 -1.94 -8.05
N ASN A 73 16.83 -1.91 -7.12
CA ASN A 73 15.92 -0.78 -6.94
C ASN A 73 16.68 0.54 -6.68
N ALA A 74 17.76 0.54 -5.90
CA ALA A 74 18.56 1.74 -5.66
C ALA A 74 19.28 2.28 -6.92
N ARG A 75 19.55 1.40 -7.90
CA ARG A 75 20.20 1.78 -9.16
C ARG A 75 19.20 2.17 -10.24
N ASN A 76 18.08 1.45 -10.29
CA ASN A 76 17.14 1.49 -11.41
C ASN A 76 15.78 2.10 -11.05
N ASN A 77 15.58 2.47 -9.77
CA ASN A 77 14.37 3.07 -9.24
C ASN A 77 13.11 2.26 -9.58
N THR A 78 13.18 0.93 -9.51
CA THR A 78 12.11 0.03 -9.98
C THR A 78 10.78 0.30 -9.28
N ILE A 79 10.78 0.54 -7.97
CA ILE A 79 9.56 0.87 -7.22
C ILE A 79 8.99 2.24 -7.62
N LEU A 80 9.83 3.27 -7.78
CA LEU A 80 9.34 4.60 -8.16
C LEU A 80 8.77 4.59 -9.57
N ARG A 81 9.41 3.88 -10.50
CA ARG A 81 8.93 3.75 -11.88
C ARG A 81 7.64 2.96 -11.98
N ALA A 82 7.40 2.01 -11.08
CA ALA A 82 6.14 1.29 -10.98
C ALA A 82 4.98 2.15 -10.43
N LEU A 83 5.26 3.28 -9.75
CA LEU A 83 4.23 4.22 -9.28
C LEU A 83 3.75 5.19 -10.37
N ASP A 84 4.56 5.43 -11.40
CA ASP A 84 4.28 6.38 -12.49
C ASP A 84 3.59 5.72 -13.70
N ASN A 85 3.34 4.41 -13.66
CA ASN A 85 2.65 3.63 -14.71
C ASN A 85 1.14 3.56 -14.45
#